data_AF-A0A0K8PQG7-F1
#
_entry.id   AF-A0A0K8PQG7-F1
#
_cell.length_a   1.000
_cell.length_b   1.000
_cell.length_c   1.000
_cell.angle_alpha   90.00
_cell.angle_beta   90.00
_cell.angle_gamma   90.00
#
_symmetry.space_group_name_H-M   'P 1'
#
loop_
_entity.id
_entity.type
_entity.pdbx_description
1 polymer ?
#
loop_
_entity_poly.entity_id
_entity_poly.type
_entity_poly.pdbx_seq_one_letter_code
_entity_poly.pdbx_strand_id
1 'polypeptide(L)'
;MRDTAFFRRSFEADSRTTRPAARRSFADHVVTYGDDTWGAPVDYALDAVGGELLTPALAALAPEGRLVAYSSGGGTVQAYDLLVGTKSVIGFQMARIARGEPELYEQWREEL
;
A
#
# COMPACT_ATOMS: atom_id res chain seq x y z
N MET A 1 -21.04 -12.94 -4.80
CA MET A 1 -20.42 -11.90 -3.94
C MET A 1 -18.93 -12.15 -4.04
N ARG A 2 -18.23 -11.39 -4.89
CA ARG A 2 -16.81 -11.68 -5.22
C ARG A 2 -15.96 -10.90 -4.23
N ASP A 3 -15.55 -11.58 -3.17
CA ASP A 3 -14.41 -11.16 -2.36
C ASP A 3 -13.17 -11.31 -3.25
N THR A 4 -12.65 -10.18 -3.74
CA THR A 4 -11.40 -10.15 -4.49
C THR A 4 -10.59 -9.00 -3.91
N ALA A 5 -9.84 -9.30 -2.85
CA ALA A 5 -8.77 -8.43 -2.41
C ALA A 5 -7.69 -8.45 -3.49
N PHE A 6 -7.68 -7.44 -4.36
CA PHE A 6 -6.66 -7.30 -5.39
C PHE A 6 -5.38 -6.75 -4.73
N PHE A 7 -4.40 -7.63 -4.53
CA PHE A 7 -3.17 -7.30 -3.81
C PHE A 7 -2.13 -6.70 -4.77
N ARG A 8 -2.19 -5.37 -4.98
CA ARG A 8 -1.18 -4.68 -5.78
C ARG A 8 0.04 -4.35 -4.91
N ARG A 9 1.03 -5.25 -4.89
CA ARG A 9 2.32 -5.02 -4.23
C ARG A 9 3.17 -4.05 -5.08
N SER A 10 3.18 -2.78 -4.73
CA SER A 10 4.20 -1.85 -5.23
C SER A 10 5.54 -2.24 -4.60
N PHE A 11 6.38 -2.92 -5.36
CA PHE A 11 7.74 -3.21 -4.95
C PHE A 11 8.62 -2.01 -5.33
N GLU A 12 9.45 -1.60 -4.38
CA GLU A 12 10.53 -0.64 -4.55
C GLU A 12 11.35 -0.96 -5.82
N ALA A 13 11.50 -0.01 -6.72
CA ALA A 13 12.44 -0.15 -7.82
C ALA A 13 13.24 1.14 -7.98
N ASP A 14 14.12 1.39 -7.02
CA ASP A 14 15.13 2.46 -7.08
C ASP A 14 16.27 2.17 -8.08
N SER A 15 16.21 1.08 -8.86
CA SER A 15 17.21 0.83 -9.90
C SER A 15 16.73 -0.16 -10.97
N ARG A 16 17.42 -0.18 -12.11
CA ARG A 16 17.23 -1.17 -13.21
C ARG A 16 17.33 -2.64 -12.75
N THR A 17 17.73 -2.90 -11.50
CA THR A 17 17.97 -4.22 -10.90
C THR A 17 16.76 -4.78 -10.14
N THR A 18 15.85 -3.96 -9.61
CA THR A 18 14.76 -4.47 -8.74
C THR A 18 13.53 -4.96 -9.50
N ARG A 19 13.30 -4.42 -10.70
CA ARG A 19 12.15 -4.76 -11.55
C ARG A 19 12.07 -6.27 -11.90
N PRO A 20 13.18 -6.97 -12.23
CA PRO A 20 13.15 -8.43 -12.42
C PRO A 20 12.83 -9.21 -11.14
N ALA A 21 13.27 -8.73 -9.96
CA ALA A 21 12.98 -9.38 -8.68
C ALA A 21 11.50 -9.23 -8.30
N ALA A 22 10.91 -8.05 -8.49
CA ALA A 22 9.49 -7.77 -8.26
C ALA A 22 8.57 -8.65 -9.13
N ARG A 23 8.98 -8.95 -10.36
CA ARG A 23 8.24 -9.86 -11.27
C ARG A 23 8.40 -11.35 -10.92
N ARG A 24 9.43 -11.71 -10.14
CA ARG A 24 9.62 -13.08 -9.62
C ARG A 24 8.81 -13.32 -8.35
N SER A 25 8.52 -12.26 -7.58
CA SER A 25 7.38 -12.24 -6.67
C SER A 25 6.08 -12.12 -7.48
N PHE A 26 4.97 -12.64 -6.97
CA PHE A 26 3.65 -12.76 -7.60
C PHE A 26 2.94 -11.43 -7.97
N ALA A 27 3.68 -10.42 -8.44
CA ALA A 27 3.12 -9.15 -8.88
C ALA A 27 2.64 -9.26 -10.33
N ASP A 28 1.34 -9.02 -10.54
CA ASP A 28 0.75 -8.95 -11.89
C ASP A 28 1.29 -7.74 -12.69
N HIS A 29 1.60 -6.64 -11.99
CA HIS A 29 2.07 -5.40 -12.60
C HIS A 29 3.16 -4.73 -11.76
N VAL A 30 4.18 -4.19 -12.43
CA VAL A 30 5.27 -3.41 -11.82
C VAL A 30 5.44 -2.11 -12.59
N VAL A 31 5.31 -0.99 -11.88
CA VAL A 31 5.48 0.39 -12.37
C VAL A 31 6.65 1.05 -11.64
N THR A 32 7.21 2.11 -12.22
CA THR A 32 8.23 2.94 -11.56
C THR A 32 7.60 4.22 -11.01
N TYR A 33 8.20 4.81 -9.97
CA TYR A 33 7.64 6.03 -9.36
C TYR A 33 7.61 7.22 -10.32
N GLY A 34 8.52 7.25 -11.30
CA GLY A 34 8.56 8.28 -12.34
C GLY A 34 7.65 8.01 -13.53
N ASP A 35 6.88 6.91 -13.54
CA ASP A 35 5.91 6.65 -14.60
C ASP A 35 4.74 7.64 -14.47
N ASP A 36 4.33 8.23 -15.60
CA ASP A 36 3.23 9.22 -15.66
C ASP A 36 1.89 8.68 -15.12
N THR A 37 1.70 7.36 -15.15
CA THR A 37 0.52 6.70 -14.62
C THR A 37 0.91 5.40 -13.93
N TRP A 38 0.25 5.13 -12.80
CA TRP A 38 0.34 3.85 -12.11
C TRP A 38 -0.75 2.88 -12.59
N GLY A 39 -1.33 3.08 -13.77
CA GLY A 39 -2.35 2.20 -14.35
C GLY A 39 -3.76 2.43 -13.78
N ALA A 40 -4.58 1.37 -13.77
CA ALA A 40 -5.96 1.45 -13.29
C ALA A 40 -6.03 1.78 -11.78
N PRO A 41 -7.04 2.54 -11.34
CA PRO A 41 -7.26 2.80 -9.93
C PRO A 41 -7.43 1.52 -9.11
N VAL A 42 -7.00 1.55 -7.85
CA VAL A 42 -7.08 0.41 -6.93
C VAL A 42 -7.93 0.72 -5.71
N ASP A 43 -8.58 -0.28 -5.14
CA ASP A 43 -9.37 -0.13 -3.92
C ASP A 43 -8.48 0.05 -2.68
N TYR A 44 -7.32 -0.60 -2.68
CA TYR A 44 -6.37 -0.60 -1.57
C TYR A 44 -4.95 -0.27 -2.04
N ALA A 45 -4.27 0.61 -1.31
CA ALA A 45 -2.85 0.87 -1.46
C ALA A 45 -2.13 0.53 -0.14
N LEU A 46 -1.10 -0.31 -0.22
CA LEU A 46 -0.25 -0.63 0.91
C LEU A 46 1.04 0.21 0.80
N ASP A 47 1.17 1.22 1.66
CA ASP A 47 2.30 2.15 1.62
C ASP A 47 3.38 1.76 2.66
N ALA A 48 4.53 1.36 2.13
CA ALA A 48 5.75 1.08 2.88
C ALA A 48 6.80 2.21 2.75
N VAL A 49 6.50 3.28 2.00
CA VAL A 49 7.50 4.33 1.68
C VAL A 49 7.19 5.63 2.39
N GLY A 50 5.98 6.17 2.25
CA GLY A 50 5.63 7.48 2.75
C GLY A 50 6.25 8.63 1.95
N GLY A 51 6.38 9.79 2.61
CA GLY A 51 6.97 11.00 2.05
C GLY A 51 6.15 11.57 0.88
N GLU A 52 6.85 12.07 -0.14
CA GLU A 52 6.25 12.68 -1.34
C GLU A 52 5.45 11.68 -2.18
N LEU A 53 5.61 10.36 -1.96
CA LEU A 53 4.86 9.33 -2.67
C LEU A 53 3.44 9.13 -2.12
N LEU A 54 3.08 9.74 -0.99
CA LEU A 54 1.73 9.65 -0.46
C LEU A 54 0.70 10.30 -1.39
N THR A 55 1.03 11.43 -2.01
CA THR A 55 0.14 12.11 -2.96
C THR A 55 -0.17 11.25 -4.20
N PRO A 56 0.82 10.73 -4.96
CA PRO A 56 0.51 9.85 -6.09
C PRO A 56 -0.12 8.52 -5.65
N ALA A 57 0.21 7.98 -4.47
CA ALA A 57 -0.46 6.80 -3.93
C ALA A 57 -1.96 7.04 -3.65
N LEU A 58 -2.31 8.19 -3.08
CA LEU A 58 -3.71 8.59 -2.91
C LEU A 58 -4.41 8.82 -4.25
N ALA A 59 -3.73 9.41 -5.24
CA ALA A 59 -4.28 9.61 -6.57
C ALA A 59 -4.60 8.29 -7.29
N ALA A 60 -3.79 7.25 -7.05
CA ALA A 60 -4.01 5.91 -7.60
C ALA A 60 -5.20 5.15 -6.98
N LEU A 61 -5.77 5.63 -5.88
CA LEU A 61 -6.97 5.01 -5.30
C LEU A 61 -8.23 5.32 -6.13
N ALA A 62 -9.08 4.31 -6.27
CA ALA A 62 -10.47 4.47 -6.67
C ALA A 62 -11.23 5.35 -5.65
N PRO A 63 -12.39 5.92 -6.01
CA PRO A 63 -13.32 6.48 -5.02
C PRO A 63 -13.58 5.47 -3.89
N GLU A 64 -13.71 5.97 -2.65
CA GLU A 64 -13.88 5.15 -1.43
C GLU A 64 -12.67 4.26 -1.06
N GLY A 65 -11.60 4.33 -1.84
CA GLY A 65 -10.39 3.54 -1.63
C GLY A 65 -9.64 3.86 -0.32
N ARG A 66 -8.78 2.93 0.09
CA ARG A 66 -8.05 3.00 1.36
C ARG A 66 -6.55 2.86 1.17
N LEU A 67 -5.79 3.79 1.73
CA LEU A 67 -4.34 3.65 1.88
C LEU A 67 -4.03 3.15 3.29
N VAL A 68 -3.26 2.07 3.38
CA VAL A 68 -2.73 1.53 4.64
C VAL A 68 -1.26 1.93 4.75
N ALA A 69 -0.97 2.87 5.65
CA ALA A 69 0.38 3.34 5.91
C ALA A 69 1.04 2.47 6.98
N TYR A 70 2.12 1.79 6.63
CA TYR A 70 2.94 1.00 7.55
C TYR A 70 4.44 1.30 7.40
N SER A 71 4.74 2.46 6.82
CA SER A 71 6.08 3.00 6.61
C SER A 71 6.57 3.82 7.80
N SER A 72 7.89 4.09 7.84
CA SER A 72 8.50 5.07 8.75
C SER A 72 8.92 6.37 8.04
N GLY A 73 8.65 6.51 6.74
CA GLY A 73 9.10 7.64 5.93
C GLY A 73 8.33 8.95 6.14
N GLY A 74 7.27 8.95 6.95
CA GLY A 74 6.47 10.14 7.26
C GLY A 74 5.73 10.70 6.04
N GLY A 75 5.59 12.02 5.96
CA GLY A 75 4.91 12.71 4.86
C GLY A 75 3.59 13.36 5.27
N THR A 76 2.94 14.02 4.31
CA THR A 76 1.68 14.72 4.54
C THR A 76 0.63 14.32 3.52
N VAL A 77 -0.63 14.33 3.94
CA VAL A 77 -1.79 14.11 3.06
C VAL A 77 -2.69 15.33 3.16
N GLN A 78 -3.21 15.78 2.02
CA GLN A 78 -4.17 16.88 2.02
C GLN A 78 -5.56 16.32 2.34
N ALA A 79 -6.22 16.87 3.36
CA ALA A 79 -7.57 16.42 3.74
C ALA A 79 -8.58 16.54 2.60
N TYR A 80 -8.37 17.49 1.68
CA TYR A 80 -9.19 17.67 0.50
C TYR A 80 -9.13 16.45 -0.45
N ASP A 81 -7.96 15.82 -0.61
CA ASP A 81 -7.79 14.63 -1.46
C ASP A 81 -8.57 13.44 -0.89
N LEU A 82 -8.71 13.38 0.43
CA LEU A 82 -9.56 12.39 1.10
C LEU A 82 -11.04 12.71 0.88
N LEU A 83 -11.43 13.97 1.02
CA LEU A 83 -12.82 14.41 0.89
C LEU A 83 -13.37 14.18 -0.53
N VAL A 84 -12.66 14.64 -1.57
CA VAL A 84 -13.17 14.58 -2.96
C VAL A 84 -13.40 13.15 -3.42
N GLY A 85 -12.52 12.23 -3.02
CA GLY A 85 -12.63 10.82 -3.37
C GLY A 85 -13.38 9.97 -2.35
N THR A 86 -13.84 10.53 -1.23
CA THR A 86 -14.30 9.77 -0.04
C THR A 86 -13.27 8.71 0.41
N LYS A 87 -11.99 9.02 0.28
CA LYS A 87 -10.87 8.10 0.56
C LYS A 87 -10.51 8.09 2.05
N SER A 88 -9.81 7.05 2.47
CA SER A 88 -9.31 6.94 3.85
C SER A 88 -7.83 6.56 3.90
N VAL A 89 -7.16 7.00 4.97
CA VAL A 89 -5.79 6.61 5.31
C VAL A 89 -5.80 5.99 6.70
N ILE A 90 -5.24 4.78 6.82
CA ILE A 90 -5.23 4.01 8.06
C ILE A 90 -3.79 3.64 8.39
N GLY A 91 -3.35 3.93 9.62
CA GLY A 91 -2.05 3.49 10.10
C GLY A 91 -2.08 2.02 10.54
N PHE A 92 -1.06 1.25 10.16
CA PHE A 92 -0.88 -0.14 10.58
C PHE A 92 0.51 -0.37 11.17
N GLN A 93 0.58 -1.03 12.32
CA GLN A 93 1.84 -1.36 12.97
C GLN A 93 1.79 -2.76 13.61
N MET A 94 2.46 -3.72 12.99
CA MET A 94 2.50 -5.11 13.48
C MET A 94 3.02 -5.21 14.92
N ALA A 95 4.03 -4.41 15.27
CA ALA A 95 4.58 -4.40 16.62
C ALA A 95 3.58 -3.97 17.70
N ARG A 96 2.54 -3.20 17.35
CA ARG A 96 1.46 -2.85 18.28
C ARG A 96 0.56 -4.05 18.54
N ILE A 97 0.24 -4.83 17.51
CA ILE A 97 -0.56 -6.05 17.63
C ILE A 97 0.21 -7.10 18.42
N ALA A 98 1.46 -7.38 18.05
CA ALA A 98 2.30 -8.37 18.74
C ALA A 98 2.47 -8.10 20.25
N ARG A 99 2.42 -6.82 20.68
CA ARG A 99 2.48 -6.46 22.10
C ARG A 99 1.13 -6.42 22.80
N GLY A 100 0.06 -6.08 22.08
CA GLY A 100 -1.29 -5.90 22.65
C GLY A 100 -2.14 -7.16 22.61
N GLU A 101 -1.92 -8.02 21.62
CA GLU A 101 -2.69 -9.22 21.31
C GLU A 101 -1.74 -10.35 20.86
N PRO A 102 -0.84 -10.82 21.75
CA PRO A 102 0.19 -11.79 21.39
C PRO A 102 -0.39 -13.14 20.93
N GLU A 103 -1.54 -13.57 21.44
CA GLU A 103 -2.20 -14.80 21.02
C GLU A 103 -2.68 -14.71 19.57
N LEU A 104 -3.27 -13.57 19.18
CA LEU A 104 -3.69 -13.31 17.80
C LEU A 104 -2.49 -13.26 16.86
N TYR A 105 -1.40 -12.63 17.30
CA TYR A 105 -0.16 -12.59 16.53
C TYR A 105 0.42 -13.98 16.29
N GLU A 106 0.46 -14.84 17.32
CA GLU A 106 0.96 -16.21 17.14
C GLU A 106 0.01 -17.06 16.28
N GLN A 107 -1.31 -16.90 16.40
CA GLN A 107 -2.26 -17.56 15.49
C GLN A 107 -1.95 -17.21 14.03
N TRP A 108 -1.80 -15.93 13.69
CA TRP A 108 -1.46 -15.53 12.32
C TRP A 108 -0.12 -16.07 11.84
N ARG A 109 0.86 -16.22 12.74
CA ARG A 109 2.16 -16.82 12.40
C ARG A 109 2.07 -18.30 12.07
N GLU A 110 1.15 -19.04 12.68
CA GLU A 110 0.94 -20.46 12.40
C GLU A 110 0.17 -20.70 11.09
N GLU A 111 -0.62 -19.71 10.64
CA GLU A 111 -1.43 -19.79 9.41
C GLU A 111 -0.67 -19.40 8.11
N LEU A 112 0.55 -18.86 8.20
CA LEU A 112 1.37 -18.36 7.09
C LEU A 112 2.54 -19.29 6.73
#